data_AF-A0A2R7KRY4-F1
#
_entry.id   AF-A0A2R7KRY4-F1
#
_cell.length_a   1.000
_cell.length_b   1.000
_cell.length_c   1.000
_cell.angle_alpha   90.00
_cell.angle_beta   90.00
_cell.angle_gamma   90.00
#
_symmetry.space_group_name_H-M   'P 1'
#
loop_
_entity.id
_entity.type
_entity.pdbx_description
1 polymer ?
#
loop_
_entity_poly.entity_id
_entity_poly.type
_entity_poly.pdbx_seq_one_letter_code
_entity_poly.pdbx_strand_id
1 'polypeptide(L)' 'VPDIIKQAMLNVNHSAAVTKIWYASPDYNGGAAVELAFSQNGSTVNFKVPSLQYWGMIVIE' A
#
# COMPACT_ATOMS: atom_id res chain seq x y z
N VAL A 1 7.06 -18.29 -11.68
CA VAL A 1 6.16 -17.61 -10.72
C VAL A 1 7.04 -16.68 -9.88
N PRO A 2 6.70 -15.39 -9.74
CA PRO A 2 7.45 -14.47 -8.88
C PRO A 2 7.36 -14.89 -7.41
N ASP A 3 8.42 -14.61 -6.67
CA ASP A 3 8.43 -14.80 -5.23
C ASP A 3 7.51 -13.81 -4.52
N ILE A 4 6.90 -14.26 -3.43
CA ILE A 4 5.97 -13.44 -2.65
C ILE A 4 6.77 -12.54 -1.71
N ILE A 5 6.57 -11.23 -1.84
CA ILE A 5 7.07 -10.24 -0.89
C ILE A 5 5.97 -9.98 0.13
N LYS A 6 6.26 -10.20 1.41
CA LYS A 6 5.31 -9.98 2.51
C LYS A 6 5.71 -8.77 3.34
N GLN A 7 4.71 -8.04 3.83
CA GLN A 7 4.90 -6.95 4.81
C GLN A 7 5.93 -5.90 4.38
N ALA A 8 6.02 -5.60 3.09
CA ALA A 8 6.95 -4.62 2.55
C ALA A 8 6.60 -3.22 3.07
N MET A 9 7.60 -2.53 3.63
CA MET A 9 7.49 -1.12 3.96
C MET A 9 7.73 -0.29 2.70
N LEU A 10 6.80 0.60 2.38
CA LEU A 10 6.92 1.54 1.27
C LEU A 10 7.01 2.98 1.79
N ASN A 11 7.72 3.80 1.03
CA ASN A 11 7.85 5.23 1.24
C ASN A 11 7.49 5.95 -0.06
N VAL A 12 6.56 6.89 0.05
CA VAL A 12 6.11 7.69 -1.08
C VAL A 12 6.15 9.16 -0.68
N ASN A 13 6.57 10.02 -1.59
CA ASN A 13 6.47 11.45 -1.39
C ASN A 13 5.08 11.95 -1.81
N HIS A 14 4.35 12.57 -0.88
CA HIS A 14 3.06 13.19 -1.10
C HIS A 14 2.92 14.39 -0.16
N SER A 15 2.78 15.60 -0.73
CA SER A 15 2.80 16.86 0.03
C SER A 15 1.45 17.25 0.65
N ALA A 16 0.33 16.77 0.11
CA ALA A 16 -0.98 17.02 0.69
C ALA A 16 -1.23 16.09 1.89
N ALA A 17 -2.14 16.48 2.77
CA ALA A 17 -2.49 15.67 3.92
C ALA A 17 -3.21 14.40 3.46
N VAL A 18 -2.64 13.23 3.75
CA VAL A 18 -3.25 11.93 3.47
C VAL A 18 -4.32 11.65 4.51
N THR A 19 -5.50 11.32 4.04
CA THR A 19 -6.64 10.91 4.87
C THR A 19 -6.83 9.40 4.88
N LYS A 20 -6.45 8.72 3.78
CA LYS A 20 -6.58 7.27 3.67
C LYS A 20 -5.61 6.66 2.66
N ILE A 21 -5.25 5.40 2.90
CA ILE A 21 -4.53 4.57 1.93
C ILE A 21 -5.27 3.24 1.76
N TRP A 22 -5.47 2.84 0.52
CA TRP A 22 -6.07 1.56 0.14
C TRP A 22 -5.09 0.70 -0.63
N TYR A 23 -5.21 -0.62 -0.47
CA TYR A 23 -4.51 -1.61 -1.26
C TYR A 23 -5.48 -2.62 -1.85
N ALA A 24 -5.33 -2.92 -3.14
CA ALA A 24 -6.07 -3.97 -3.81
C ALA A 24 -5.15 -4.75 -4.74
N SER A 25 -5.30 -6.07 -4.80
CA SER A 25 -4.53 -6.93 -5.70
C SER A 25 -5.36 -8.14 -6.08
N PRO A 26 -5.42 -8.56 -7.36
CA PRO A 26 -6.05 -9.83 -7.74
C PRO A 26 -5.44 -11.04 -7.00
N ASP A 27 -4.17 -10.93 -6.60
CA ASP A 27 -3.42 -11.99 -5.91
C ASP A 27 -3.67 -12.01 -4.39
N TYR A 28 -4.36 -11.00 -3.84
CA TYR A 28 -4.58 -10.84 -2.41
C TYR A 28 -6.04 -10.50 -2.10
N ASN A 29 -6.64 -11.26 -1.17
CA ASN A 29 -8.02 -11.03 -0.74
C ASN A 29 -9.04 -11.01 -1.91
N GLY A 30 -8.76 -11.77 -2.98
CA GLY A 30 -9.60 -11.85 -4.18
C GLY A 30 -9.81 -10.52 -4.92
N GLY A 31 -8.92 -9.54 -4.75
CA GLY A 31 -9.07 -8.21 -5.36
C GLY A 31 -9.84 -7.20 -4.51
N ALA A 32 -10.37 -7.58 -3.34
CA ALA A 32 -11.06 -6.65 -2.47
C ALA A 32 -10.09 -5.63 -1.86
N ALA A 33 -10.47 -4.36 -1.88
CA ALA A 33 -9.69 -3.27 -1.30
C ALA A 33 -9.60 -3.42 0.22
N VAL A 34 -8.40 -3.21 0.77
CA VAL A 34 -8.14 -3.17 2.21
C VAL A 34 -7.55 -1.83 2.59
N GLU A 35 -8.00 -1.27 3.71
CA GLU A 35 -7.45 -0.03 4.25
C GLU A 35 -6.10 -0.32 4.92
N LEU A 36 -5.11 0.53 4.66
CA LEU A 36 -3.77 0.42 5.24
C LEU A 36 -3.55 1.50 6.29
N ALA A 37 -2.99 1.11 7.43
CA ALA A 37 -2.44 2.06 8.38
C ALA A 37 -1.20 2.74 7.77
N PHE A 38 -1.08 4.05 8.01
CA PHE A 38 0.03 4.85 7.51
C PHE A 38 0.47 5.89 8.54
N SER A 39 1.66 6.45 8.34
CA SER A 39 2.11 7.66 8.99
C SER A 39 2.62 8.66 7.95
N GLN A 40 2.33 9.94 8.16
CA GLN A 40 2.83 11.02 7.33
C GLN A 40 3.68 11.98 8.18
N ASN A 41 4.92 12.20 7.76
CA ASN A 41 5.80 13.19 8.36
C ASN A 41 6.25 14.16 7.27
N GLY A 42 5.71 15.38 7.30
CA GLY A 42 5.87 16.33 6.20
C GLY A 42 5.31 15.74 4.90
N SER A 43 6.14 15.69 3.85
CA SER A 43 5.76 15.11 2.56
C SER A 43 6.05 13.62 2.44
N THR A 44 6.50 12.94 3.50
CA THR A 44 6.85 11.52 3.44
C THR A 44 5.76 10.66 4.08
N VAL A 45 5.17 9.78 3.27
CA VAL A 45 4.12 8.85 3.68
C VAL A 45 4.70 7.44 3.77
N ASN A 46 4.51 6.80 4.91
CA ASN A 46 5.03 5.47 5.23
C ASN A 46 3.85 4.53 5.47
N PHE A 47 3.84 3.38 4.80
CA PHE A 47 2.84 2.34 5.01
C PHE A 47 3.38 0.96 4.64
N LYS A 48 2.64 -0.08 5.04
CA LYS A 48 3.02 -1.47 4.80
C LYS A 48 2.03 -2.15 3.88
N VAL A 49 2.51 -2.79 2.82
CA VAL A 49 1.70 -3.65 1.95
C VAL A 49 1.74 -5.09 2.49
N PRO A 50 0.59 -5.77 2.62
CA PRO A 50 0.53 -7.09 3.26
C PRO A 50 1.24 -8.18 2.44
N SER A 51 1.04 -8.20 1.13
CA SER A 51 1.59 -9.20 0.21
C SER A 51 1.60 -8.66 -1.23
N LEU A 52 2.68 -8.89 -1.96
CA LEU A 52 2.80 -8.63 -3.39
C LEU A 52 3.38 -9.87 -4.07
N GLN A 53 2.67 -10.41 -5.08
CA GLN A 53 3.17 -11.51 -5.90
C GLN A 53 3.36 -11.08 -7.35
N TYR A 54 2.30 -10.75 -8.07
CA TYR A 54 2.41 -10.24 -9.44
C TYR A 54 2.16 -8.74 -9.47
N TRP A 55 1.04 -8.30 -8.90
CA TRP A 55 0.65 -6.90 -8.97
C TRP A 55 -0.27 -6.52 -7.82
N GLY A 56 -0.14 -5.28 -7.36
CA GLY A 56 -1.09 -4.64 -6.47
C GLY A 56 -1.16 -3.14 -6.78
N MET A 57 -2.33 -2.57 -6.50
CA MET A 57 -2.64 -1.16 -6.67
C MET A 57 -2.76 -0.52 -5.29
N ILE A 58 -2.13 0.65 -5.16
CA ILE A 58 -2.23 1.48 -3.96
C ILE A 58 -2.94 2.77 -4.37
N VAL A 59 -3.95 3.17 -3.59
CA VAL A 59 -4.66 4.45 -3.75
C VAL A 59 -4.40 5.28 -2.50
N ILE A 60 -4.04 6.55 -2.67
CA ILE A 60 -3.79 7.51 -1.59
C ILE A 60 -4.79 8.65 -1.79
N GLU A 61 -5.60 8.91 -0.76
CA GLU A 61 -6.65 9.95 -0.71
C GLU A 61 -6.25 11.11 0.19
#